data_AF-A0A7S2GAY0-F1
#
_entry.id   AF-A0A7S2GAY0-F1
#
_cell.length_a   1.000
_cell.length_b   1.000
_cell.length_c   1.000
_cell.angle_alpha   90.00
_cell.angle_beta   90.00
_cell.angle_gamma   90.00
#
_symmetry.space_group_name_H-M   'P 1'
#
loop_
_entity.id
_entity.type
_entity.pdbx_description
1 polymer ?
#
loop_
_entity_poly.entity_id
_entity_poly.type
_entity_poly.pdbx_seq_one_letter_code
_entity_poly.pdbx_strand_id
1 'polypeptide(L)'
;TEAAQVGAPSTKMMDRTYKTFNDKEYDMTNTCESIVGCLLTCGCAGFQKETLKLTQDVIYHVEKDNFDESTMEMPYAQLDSIDVSRSMCCFYSINDESPGWGCEKEKVEELAADLKQRVVERGNIAQLEQLQHILSVVTTLEAKMRILVVEGAGVEAPPHTAAPHGNDFVEAFEAQHYDFSDPVESAGLCCSSFGLTGPCTARAVNLEPEEIEVTMKNWVVQTTTRTPYASLDGTDIDENFCGACLDVDGVGTATCGCGSNELRSINENLETRIKKRGNIAQLKLQDNIIAEVRQVNALVAKFKGAKGI
;
A
#
# COMPACT_ATOMS: atom_id res chain seq x y z
N THR A 1 -49.77 25.37 -8.55
CA THR A 1 -48.36 25.47 -8.07
C THR A 1 -48.23 24.55 -6.89
N GLU A 2 -48.03 23.27 -7.19
CA GLU A 2 -47.96 22.19 -6.20
C GLU A 2 -46.55 21.63 -6.32
N ALA A 3 -45.69 22.02 -5.38
CA ALA A 3 -44.29 21.62 -5.37
C ALA A 3 -44.23 20.14 -4.98
N ALA A 4 -43.84 19.30 -5.93
CA ALA A 4 -43.60 17.88 -5.70
C ALA A 4 -42.48 17.72 -4.66
N GLN A 5 -42.84 17.27 -3.46
CA GLN A 5 -41.90 16.81 -2.44
C GLN A 5 -41.17 15.59 -3.00
N VAL A 6 -39.94 15.80 -3.45
CA VAL A 6 -38.98 14.73 -3.73
C VAL A 6 -38.66 14.08 -2.38
N GLY A 7 -39.26 12.92 -2.13
CA GLY A 7 -39.02 12.14 -0.92
C GLY A 7 -37.53 11.82 -0.81
N ALA A 8 -36.94 12.16 0.33
CA ALA A 8 -35.57 11.80 0.64
C ALA A 8 -35.39 10.28 0.48
N PRO A 9 -34.35 9.80 -0.22
CA PRO A 9 -34.11 8.38 -0.39
C PRO A 9 -33.96 7.75 1.00
N SER A 10 -34.84 6.80 1.31
CA SER A 10 -34.82 6.04 2.54
C SER A 10 -33.53 5.23 2.57
N THR A 11 -32.54 5.70 3.34
CA THR A 11 -31.33 4.97 3.72
C THR A 11 -31.71 3.86 4.70
N LYS A 12 -32.47 2.86 4.23
CA LYS A 12 -32.40 1.52 4.83
C LYS A 12 -31.07 0.93 4.39
N MET A 13 -29.98 1.41 5.00
CA MET A 13 -28.70 0.73 4.96
C MET A 13 -28.98 -0.70 5.41
N MET A 14 -28.64 -1.64 4.53
CA MET A 14 -28.71 -3.06 4.83
C MET A 14 -27.94 -3.29 6.11
N ASP A 15 -28.67 -3.68 7.16
CA ASP A 15 -28.15 -4.21 8.40
C ASP A 15 -27.53 -5.57 8.08
N ARG A 16 -26.38 -5.55 7.39
CA ARG A 16 -25.53 -6.73 7.25
C ARG A 16 -25.07 -7.00 8.66
N THR A 17 -25.56 -8.09 9.24
CA THR A 17 -25.05 -8.65 10.50
C THR A 17 -23.59 -9.01 10.29
N TYR A 18 -22.72 -8.01 10.49
CA TYR A 18 -21.28 -8.20 10.53
C TYR A 18 -20.96 -9.04 11.75
N LYS A 19 -19.97 -9.92 11.61
CA LYS A 19 -19.46 -10.65 12.76
C LYS A 19 -18.85 -9.63 13.73
N THR A 20 -19.36 -9.63 14.95
CA THR A 20 -18.77 -8.87 16.04
C THR A 20 -17.55 -9.63 16.54
N PHE A 21 -16.40 -8.96 16.58
CA PHE A 21 -15.18 -9.50 17.16
C PHE A 21 -15.04 -9.02 18.59
N ASN A 22 -14.59 -9.89 19.48
CA ASN A 22 -14.24 -9.47 20.84
C ASN A 22 -12.90 -8.74 20.82
N ASP A 23 -12.77 -7.72 21.66
CA ASP A 23 -11.50 -7.02 21.83
C ASP A 23 -10.47 -7.99 22.43
N LYS A 24 -9.26 -8.00 21.84
CA LYS A 24 -8.12 -8.80 22.30
C LYS A 24 -6.90 -7.90 22.41
N GLU A 25 -6.07 -8.16 23.41
CA GLU A 25 -4.85 -7.41 23.67
C GLU A 25 -3.68 -8.38 23.70
N TYR A 26 -2.65 -8.08 22.90
CA TYR A 26 -1.42 -8.86 22.79
C TYR A 26 -0.25 -8.01 23.28
N ASP A 27 0.58 -8.60 24.13
CA ASP A 27 1.87 -8.02 24.52
C ASP A 27 2.90 -8.36 23.44
N MET A 28 3.28 -7.36 22.66
CA MET A 28 4.23 -7.45 21.55
C MET A 28 5.65 -7.08 21.97
N THR A 29 5.89 -6.82 23.25
CA THR A 29 7.18 -6.34 23.76
C THR A 29 8.33 -7.28 23.38
N ASN A 30 9.21 -6.83 22.47
CA ASN A 30 10.44 -7.51 22.15
C ASN A 30 11.43 -7.37 23.32
N THR A 31 11.45 -8.39 24.17
CA THR A 31 12.24 -8.43 25.40
C THR A 31 13.74 -8.41 25.09
N CYS A 32 14.16 -8.99 23.97
CA CYS A 32 15.57 -9.01 23.58
C CYS A 32 16.06 -7.59 23.26
N GLU A 33 15.34 -6.88 22.39
CA GLU A 33 15.65 -5.50 22.03
C GLU A 33 15.52 -4.56 23.23
N SER A 34 14.48 -4.74 24.05
CA SER A 34 14.27 -3.94 25.26
C SER A 34 15.42 -4.08 26.26
N ILE A 35 15.95 -5.29 26.46
CA ILE A 35 17.10 -5.51 27.35
C ILE A 35 18.37 -4.91 26.77
N VAL A 36 18.62 -5.12 25.48
CA VAL A 36 19.81 -4.58 24.81
C VAL A 36 19.78 -3.05 24.79
N GLY A 37 18.65 -2.44 24.45
CA GLY A 37 18.41 -1.01 24.49
C GLY A 37 18.60 -0.43 25.90
N CYS A 38 18.05 -1.10 26.92
CA CYS A 38 18.23 -0.69 28.32
C CYS A 38 19.70 -0.74 28.76
N LEU A 39 20.44 -1.79 28.40
CA LEU A 39 21.87 -1.94 28.74
C LEU A 39 22.76 -0.92 28.00
N LEU A 40 22.49 -0.68 26.72
CA LEU A 40 23.33 0.19 25.89
C LEU A 40 23.05 1.68 26.12
N THR A 41 21.85 2.05 26.56
CA THR A 41 21.48 3.45 26.84
C THR A 41 21.66 3.83 28.30
N CYS A 42 22.39 3.04 29.09
CA CYS A 42 22.56 3.23 30.54
C CYS A 42 21.22 3.35 31.29
N GLY A 43 20.20 2.63 30.85
CA GLY A 43 18.84 2.65 31.41
C GLY A 43 18.02 3.89 31.07
N CYS A 44 18.55 4.85 30.30
CA CYS A 44 17.83 6.06 29.91
C CYS A 44 16.66 5.73 28.98
N ALA A 45 16.85 4.90 27.94
CA ALA A 45 15.75 4.53 27.05
C ALA A 45 14.72 3.58 27.70
N GLY A 46 15.02 3.08 28.90
CA GLY A 46 14.09 2.25 29.66
C GLY A 46 13.82 0.89 29.05
N PHE A 47 12.79 0.23 29.59
CA PHE A 47 12.25 -1.01 29.05
C PHE A 47 11.05 -0.62 28.20
N GLN A 48 11.23 -0.60 26.88
CA GLN A 48 10.14 -0.32 25.94
C GLN A 48 9.08 -1.42 26.07
N LYS A 49 7.81 -1.03 26.09
CA LYS A 49 6.67 -1.94 26.12
C LYS A 49 5.82 -1.67 24.91
N GLU A 50 5.47 -2.73 24.22
CA GLU A 50 4.73 -2.68 22.98
C GLU A 50 3.48 -3.52 23.13
N THR A 51 2.33 -2.92 22.88
CA THR A 51 1.03 -3.57 23.08
C THR A 51 0.15 -3.37 21.87
N LEU A 52 -0.38 -4.47 21.34
CA LEU A 52 -1.25 -4.47 20.19
C LEU A 52 -2.67 -4.80 20.63
N LYS A 53 -3.58 -3.83 20.53
CA LYS A 53 -5.00 -3.98 20.89
C LYS A 53 -5.83 -4.09 19.63
N LEU A 54 -6.43 -5.26 19.42
CA LEU A 54 -7.31 -5.53 18.29
C LEU A 54 -8.76 -5.26 18.71
N THR A 55 -9.27 -4.09 18.32
CA THR A 55 -10.69 -3.77 18.49
C THR A 55 -11.51 -4.19 17.28
N GLN A 56 -12.82 -3.99 17.32
CA GLN A 56 -13.73 -4.43 16.25
C GLN A 56 -13.35 -3.88 14.86
N ASP A 57 -13.01 -2.59 14.76
CA ASP A 57 -12.85 -1.89 13.48
C ASP A 57 -11.41 -1.38 13.25
N VAL A 58 -10.62 -1.21 14.31
CA VAL A 58 -9.25 -0.67 14.26
C VAL A 58 -8.28 -1.45 15.15
N ILE A 59 -6.99 -1.33 14.84
CA ILE A 59 -5.88 -1.83 15.63
C ILE A 59 -5.24 -0.62 16.31
N TYR A 60 -5.03 -0.72 17.62
CA TYR A 60 -4.22 0.24 18.36
C TYR A 60 -2.86 -0.37 18.65
N HIS A 61 -1.82 0.23 18.09
CA HIS A 61 -0.45 -0.07 18.43
C HIS A 61 0.01 0.95 19.49
N VAL A 62 0.27 0.46 20.70
CA VAL A 62 0.64 1.28 21.86
C VAL A 62 2.07 0.97 22.23
N GLU A 63 2.94 1.94 21.99
CA GLU A 63 4.33 1.92 22.42
C GLU A 63 4.48 2.79 23.66
N LYS A 64 5.08 2.23 24.70
CA LYS A 64 5.31 2.93 25.96
C LYS A 64 6.75 2.77 26.37
N ASP A 65 7.42 3.89 26.55
CA ASP A 65 8.73 3.93 27.17
C ASP A 65 8.66 4.61 28.55
N ASN A 66 9.80 4.95 29.13
CA ASN A 66 9.83 5.61 30.44
C ASN A 66 9.41 7.09 30.42
N PHE A 67 9.35 7.72 29.24
CA PHE A 67 9.17 9.15 29.06
C PHE A 67 7.88 9.52 28.34
N ASP A 68 7.40 8.65 27.45
CA ASP A 68 6.28 8.91 26.57
C ASP A 68 5.45 7.64 26.30
N GLU A 69 4.23 7.86 25.83
CA GLU A 69 3.30 6.83 25.39
C GLU A 69 2.77 7.24 24.02
N SER A 70 3.19 6.53 22.98
CA SER A 70 2.71 6.70 21.62
C SER A 70 1.58 5.71 21.35
N THR A 71 0.48 6.19 20.78
CA THR A 71 -0.63 5.34 20.34
C THR A 71 -0.91 5.62 18.88
N MET A 72 -0.72 4.61 18.05
CA MET A 72 -1.04 4.62 16.64
C MET A 72 -2.34 3.85 16.40
N GLU A 73 -3.29 4.48 15.71
CA GLU A 73 -4.54 3.83 15.28
C GLU A 73 -4.41 3.45 13.80
N MET A 74 -4.62 2.16 13.50
CA MET A 74 -4.55 1.64 12.14
C MET A 74 -5.81 0.83 11.79
N PRO A 75 -6.58 1.21 10.75
CA PRO A 75 -7.71 0.42 10.27
C PRO A 75 -7.23 -0.86 9.58
N TYR A 76 -7.98 -1.96 9.73
CA TYR A 76 -7.63 -3.27 9.11
C TYR A 76 -7.48 -3.21 7.58
N ALA A 77 -8.13 -2.24 6.92
CA ALA A 77 -8.02 -2.07 5.47
C ALA A 77 -6.65 -1.52 5.01
N GLN A 78 -5.86 -0.94 5.92
CA GLN A 78 -4.51 -0.45 5.64
C GLN A 78 -3.42 -1.51 5.87
N LEU A 79 -3.76 -2.66 6.45
CA LEU A 79 -2.84 -3.78 6.53
C LEU A 79 -2.74 -4.44 5.15
N ASP A 80 -1.61 -4.26 4.48
CA ASP A 80 -1.36 -4.78 3.13
C ASP A 80 -1.27 -6.32 3.14
N SER A 81 -0.31 -6.86 3.91
CA SER A 81 -0.17 -8.28 4.16
C SER A 81 0.09 -8.57 5.63
N ILE A 82 -0.27 -9.78 6.05
CA ILE A 82 0.04 -10.29 7.39
C ILE A 82 0.91 -11.51 7.16
N ASP A 83 2.21 -11.29 7.15
CA ASP A 83 3.19 -12.32 6.86
C ASP A 83 3.89 -12.75 8.13
N VAL A 84 3.81 -14.05 8.41
CA VAL A 84 4.56 -14.66 9.50
C VAL A 84 5.94 -14.98 8.95
N SER A 85 6.92 -14.21 9.39
CA SER A 85 8.32 -14.46 9.04
C SER A 85 8.96 -15.35 10.09
N ARG A 86 9.91 -16.18 9.65
CA ARG A 86 10.79 -16.93 10.55
C ARG A 86 12.22 -16.49 10.29
N SER A 87 12.81 -15.85 11.28
CA SER A 87 14.23 -15.51 11.32
C SER A 87 15.05 -16.66 11.92
N MET A 88 16.38 -16.52 11.93
CA MET A 88 17.33 -17.56 12.36
C MET A 88 16.91 -18.21 13.69
N CYS A 89 17.06 -19.54 13.82
CA CYS A 89 16.68 -20.32 15.02
C CYS A 89 15.16 -20.39 15.28
N CYS A 90 14.70 -19.80 16.40
CA CYS A 90 13.31 -19.85 16.85
C CYS A 90 12.59 -18.51 16.78
N PHE A 91 13.17 -17.47 16.17
CA PHE A 91 12.55 -16.16 16.07
C PHE A 91 11.43 -16.15 15.03
N TYR A 92 10.20 -15.92 15.48
CA TYR A 92 9.00 -15.70 14.68
C TYR A 92 8.55 -14.26 14.85
N SER A 93 8.22 -13.61 13.73
CA SER A 93 7.70 -12.24 13.70
C SER A 93 6.47 -12.13 12.80
N ILE A 94 5.65 -11.12 13.04
CA ILE A 94 4.58 -10.69 12.14
C ILE A 94 4.93 -9.29 11.68
N ASN A 95 5.10 -9.09 10.37
CA ASN A 95 5.45 -7.77 9.82
C ASN A 95 6.63 -7.13 10.57
N ASP A 96 7.67 -7.93 10.83
CA ASP A 96 8.90 -7.59 11.57
C ASP A 96 8.76 -7.42 13.11
N GLU A 97 7.56 -7.42 13.68
CA GLU A 97 7.35 -7.37 15.14
C GLU A 97 7.40 -8.77 15.77
N SER A 98 8.18 -8.93 16.86
CA SER A 98 8.41 -10.23 17.52
C SER A 98 8.03 -10.19 19.02
N PRO A 99 6.94 -10.87 19.45
CA PRO A 99 6.54 -10.86 20.85
C PRO A 99 7.54 -11.62 21.74
N GLY A 100 7.81 -11.06 22.92
CA GLY A 100 8.65 -11.68 23.95
C GLY A 100 10.10 -11.85 23.50
N TRP A 101 10.58 -13.09 23.48
CA TRP A 101 11.93 -13.41 22.99
C TRP A 101 11.97 -13.85 21.53
N GLY A 102 10.86 -13.70 20.80
CA GLY A 102 10.70 -14.19 19.43
C GLY A 102 10.46 -15.70 19.31
N CYS A 103 10.66 -16.49 20.37
CA CYS A 103 10.47 -17.95 20.32
C CYS A 103 9.07 -18.45 20.65
N GLU A 104 8.09 -17.54 20.73
CA GLU A 104 6.69 -17.83 21.06
C GLU A 104 5.86 -18.06 19.79
N LYS A 105 6.23 -19.09 19.03
CA LYS A 105 5.61 -19.45 17.75
C LYS A 105 4.07 -19.48 17.80
N GLU A 106 3.51 -20.11 18.84
CA GLU A 106 2.08 -20.32 18.98
C GLU A 106 1.31 -18.99 19.11
N LYS A 107 1.85 -18.02 19.87
CA LYS A 107 1.24 -16.70 20.01
C LYS A 107 1.29 -15.91 18.70
N VAL A 108 2.41 -16.00 17.99
CA VAL A 108 2.56 -15.38 16.66
C VAL A 108 1.57 -15.98 15.66
N GLU A 109 1.42 -17.30 15.63
CA GLU A 109 0.45 -17.95 14.74
C GLU A 109 -1.00 -17.60 15.12
N GLU A 110 -1.34 -17.52 16.41
CA GLU A 110 -2.66 -17.08 16.88
C GLU A 110 -2.96 -15.63 16.46
N LEU A 111 -2.02 -14.71 16.73
CA LEU A 111 -2.17 -13.30 16.37
C LEU A 111 -2.31 -13.11 14.86
N ALA A 112 -1.48 -13.80 14.06
CA ALA A 112 -1.58 -13.74 12.61
C ALA A 112 -2.91 -14.29 12.08
N ALA A 113 -3.45 -15.35 12.68
CA ALA A 113 -4.74 -15.91 12.31
C ALA A 113 -5.89 -14.93 12.64
N ASP A 114 -5.86 -14.32 13.81
CA ASP A 114 -6.83 -13.31 14.23
C ASP A 114 -6.80 -12.08 13.31
N LEU A 115 -5.61 -11.55 13.02
CA LEU A 115 -5.42 -10.42 12.12
C LEU A 115 -5.94 -10.76 10.72
N LYS A 116 -5.58 -11.93 10.17
CA LYS A 116 -6.03 -12.37 8.83
C LYS A 116 -7.54 -12.47 8.76
N GLN A 117 -8.16 -13.04 9.79
CA GLN A 117 -9.60 -13.14 9.85
C GLN A 117 -10.26 -11.75 9.84
N ARG A 118 -9.76 -10.80 10.63
CA ARG A 118 -10.32 -9.44 10.69
C ARG A 118 -10.09 -8.68 9.39
N VAL A 119 -8.92 -8.80 8.76
CA VAL A 119 -8.65 -8.19 7.45
C VAL A 119 -9.57 -8.75 6.37
N VAL A 120 -9.82 -10.06 6.32
CA VAL A 120 -10.75 -10.65 5.33
C VAL A 120 -12.18 -10.18 5.55
N GLU A 121 -12.64 -10.14 6.81
CA GLU A 121 -14.02 -9.75 7.12
C GLU A 121 -14.26 -8.24 7.03
N ARG A 122 -13.25 -7.40 7.33
CA ARG A 122 -13.38 -5.93 7.38
C ARG A 122 -12.69 -5.18 6.25
N GLY A 123 -11.55 -5.64 5.75
CA GLY A 123 -10.85 -5.00 4.63
C GLY A 123 -11.70 -4.94 3.36
N ASN A 124 -12.47 -5.99 3.08
CA ASN A 124 -13.44 -6.00 1.99
C ASN A 124 -14.60 -5.00 2.19
N ILE A 125 -14.92 -4.61 3.42
CA ILE A 125 -16.02 -3.68 3.70
C ILE A 125 -15.62 -2.27 3.27
N ALA A 126 -14.42 -1.80 3.64
CA ALA A 126 -13.95 -0.48 3.25
C ALA A 126 -13.93 -0.31 1.72
N GLN A 127 -13.45 -1.34 1.00
CA GLN A 127 -13.49 -1.36 -0.47
C GLN A 127 -14.93 -1.37 -1.00
N LEU A 128 -15.84 -2.12 -0.38
CA LEU A 128 -17.26 -2.14 -0.75
C LEU A 128 -17.95 -0.80 -0.48
N GLU A 129 -17.67 -0.12 0.62
CA GLU A 129 -18.21 1.19 0.94
C GLU A 129 -17.73 2.24 -0.07
N GLN A 130 -16.45 2.20 -0.43
CA GLN A 130 -15.90 3.05 -1.48
C GLN A 130 -16.58 2.77 -2.83
N LEU A 131 -16.78 1.50 -3.19
CA LEU A 131 -17.52 1.12 -4.40
C LEU A 131 -18.99 1.57 -4.35
N GLN A 132 -19.66 1.46 -3.20
CA GLN A 132 -21.03 1.93 -3.02
C GLN A 132 -21.12 3.45 -3.16
N HIS A 133 -20.17 4.20 -2.58
CA HIS A 133 -20.09 5.63 -2.75
C HIS A 133 -19.94 6.01 -4.22
N ILE A 134 -19.03 5.35 -4.95
CA ILE A 134 -18.85 5.55 -6.39
C ILE A 134 -20.13 5.24 -7.17
N LEU A 135 -20.80 4.12 -6.89
CA LEU A 135 -22.09 3.77 -7.53
C LEU A 135 -23.18 4.81 -7.24
N SER A 136 -23.22 5.39 -6.04
CA SER A 136 -24.18 6.45 -5.69
C SER A 136 -23.94 7.73 -6.50
N VAL A 137 -22.68 8.07 -6.77
CA VAL A 137 -22.30 9.22 -7.60
C VAL A 137 -22.67 8.96 -9.07
N VAL A 138 -22.38 7.77 -9.58
CA VAL A 138 -22.71 7.38 -10.96
C VAL A 138 -24.22 7.40 -11.20
N THR A 139 -25.01 6.83 -10.30
CA THR A 139 -26.49 6.85 -10.42
C THR A 139 -27.05 8.27 -10.31
N THR A 140 -26.46 9.13 -9.49
CA THR A 140 -26.84 10.55 -9.41
C THR A 140 -26.52 11.29 -10.72
N LEU A 141 -25.37 11.00 -11.32
CA LEU A 141 -24.99 11.56 -12.62
C LEU A 141 -25.92 11.08 -13.73
N GLU A 142 -26.25 9.79 -13.75
CA GLU A 142 -27.19 9.21 -14.70
C GLU A 142 -28.57 9.86 -14.60
N ALA A 143 -29.09 10.06 -13.38
CA ALA A 143 -30.37 10.73 -13.15
C ALA A 143 -30.37 12.18 -13.66
N LYS A 144 -29.31 12.95 -13.35
CA LYS A 144 -29.16 14.33 -13.85
C LYS A 144 -29.08 14.37 -15.37
N MET A 145 -28.36 13.43 -15.97
CA MET A 145 -28.22 13.31 -17.41
C MET A 145 -29.56 12.96 -18.07
N ARG A 146 -30.35 12.07 -17.47
CA ARG A 146 -31.68 11.71 -17.94
C ARG A 146 -32.64 12.89 -17.91
N ILE A 147 -32.61 13.71 -16.85
CA ILE A 147 -33.42 14.94 -16.78
C ILE A 147 -33.05 15.89 -17.92
N LEU A 148 -31.75 16.13 -18.14
CA LEU A 148 -31.28 16.99 -19.23
C LEU A 148 -31.69 16.49 -20.61
N VAL A 149 -31.65 15.17 -20.84
CA VAL A 149 -32.03 14.55 -22.12
C VAL A 149 -33.56 14.55 -22.31
N VAL A 150 -34.34 14.25 -21.27
CA VAL A 150 -35.81 14.15 -21.37
C VAL A 150 -36.45 15.55 -21.43
N GLU A 151 -36.10 16.46 -20.52
CA GLU A 151 -36.69 17.81 -20.47
C GLU A 151 -36.14 18.73 -21.56
N GLY A 152 -34.84 18.59 -21.88
CA GLY A 152 -34.20 19.43 -22.90
C GLY A 152 -34.38 18.94 -24.33
N ALA A 153 -34.48 17.62 -24.55
CA ALA A 153 -34.45 17.04 -25.89
C ALA A 153 -35.62 16.12 -26.24
N GLY A 154 -36.52 15.76 -25.31
CA GLY A 154 -37.77 15.02 -25.60
C GLY A 154 -37.58 13.71 -26.37
N VAL A 155 -36.58 12.89 -26.00
CA VAL A 155 -36.32 11.58 -26.62
C VAL A 155 -36.30 10.46 -25.59
N GLU A 156 -36.86 9.29 -25.96
CA GLU A 156 -36.76 8.04 -25.22
C GLU A 156 -35.31 7.51 -25.20
N ALA A 157 -34.86 7.05 -24.03
CA ALA A 157 -33.49 6.58 -23.83
C ALA A 157 -33.18 5.33 -24.67
N PRO A 158 -32.01 5.25 -25.33
CA PRO A 158 -31.61 4.09 -26.12
C PRO A 158 -31.34 2.86 -25.23
N PRO A 159 -31.59 1.62 -25.72
CA PRO A 159 -31.35 0.41 -24.95
C PRO A 159 -29.85 0.16 -24.72
N HIS A 160 -29.48 -0.21 -23.49
CA HIS A 160 -28.09 -0.51 -23.12
C HIS A 160 -27.55 -1.70 -23.91
N THR A 161 -26.53 -1.48 -24.74
CA THR A 161 -25.72 -2.54 -25.36
C THR A 161 -24.28 -2.37 -24.90
N ALA A 162 -23.71 -3.40 -24.26
CA ALA A 162 -22.35 -3.40 -23.70
C ALA A 162 -21.28 -3.22 -24.80
N ALA A 163 -20.32 -2.31 -24.55
CA ALA A 163 -19.23 -2.02 -25.47
C ALA A 163 -18.03 -2.96 -25.30
N PRO A 164 -17.27 -3.26 -26.38
CA PRO A 164 -16.08 -4.11 -26.31
C PRO A 164 -14.83 -3.33 -25.86
N HIS A 165 -14.06 -3.92 -24.94
CA HIS A 165 -12.75 -3.41 -24.49
C HIS A 165 -11.65 -3.74 -25.51
N GLY A 166 -10.87 -2.73 -25.93
CA GLY A 166 -9.69 -2.88 -26.78
C GLY A 166 -8.40 -2.61 -25.98
N ASN A 167 -7.48 -3.58 -25.99
CA ASN A 167 -6.16 -3.48 -25.36
C ASN A 167 -5.11 -3.44 -26.48
N ASP A 168 -4.50 -2.30 -26.79
CA ASP A 168 -3.28 -2.24 -27.61
C ASP A 168 -2.59 -0.88 -27.47
N PHE A 169 -1.59 -0.77 -26.59
CA PHE A 169 -0.41 0.11 -26.72
C PHE A 169 0.52 -0.11 -25.52
N VAL A 170 1.73 -0.66 -25.76
CA VAL A 170 2.83 -0.60 -24.79
C VAL A 170 4.10 -0.25 -25.56
N GLU A 171 4.66 0.94 -25.30
CA GLU A 171 6.02 1.29 -25.71
C GLU A 171 7.02 0.55 -24.82
N ALA A 172 8.01 -0.11 -25.44
CA ALA A 172 9.02 -0.90 -24.75
C ALA A 172 10.11 0.00 -24.15
N PHE A 173 10.39 -0.16 -22.85
CA PHE A 173 11.59 0.38 -22.20
C PHE A 173 12.73 -0.63 -22.25
N GLU A 174 13.97 -0.15 -22.34
CA GLU A 174 15.15 -0.98 -22.19
C GLU A 174 15.43 -1.24 -20.70
N ALA A 175 15.80 -2.48 -20.38
CA ALA A 175 16.16 -2.87 -19.01
C ALA A 175 17.47 -2.21 -18.57
N GLN A 176 17.54 -1.75 -17.32
CA GLN A 176 18.76 -1.18 -16.72
C GLN A 176 19.18 -2.00 -15.50
N HIS A 177 20.47 -2.31 -15.40
CA HIS A 177 21.08 -3.12 -14.34
C HIS A 177 21.99 -2.23 -13.48
N TYR A 178 21.74 -2.19 -12.17
CA TYR A 178 22.59 -1.52 -11.19
C TYR A 178 23.13 -2.57 -10.20
N ASP A 179 24.45 -2.68 -10.15
CA ASP A 179 25.14 -3.59 -9.24
C ASP A 179 25.89 -2.77 -8.17
N PHE A 180 25.56 -2.98 -6.91
CA PHE A 180 26.23 -2.33 -5.77
C PHE A 180 27.26 -3.24 -5.11
N SER A 181 27.68 -4.32 -5.78
CA SER A 181 28.73 -5.21 -5.28
C SER A 181 30.14 -4.68 -5.56
N ASP A 182 30.49 -3.55 -4.94
CA ASP A 182 31.90 -3.19 -4.85
C ASP A 182 32.64 -4.19 -3.93
N PRO A 183 33.79 -4.74 -4.36
CA PRO A 183 34.60 -5.60 -3.50
C PRO A 183 35.12 -4.79 -2.31
N VAL A 184 34.66 -5.17 -1.12
CA VAL A 184 34.96 -4.57 0.18
C VAL A 184 36.47 -4.61 0.47
N GLU A 185 37.19 -3.52 0.20
CA GLU A 185 38.47 -3.21 0.89
C GLU A 185 38.35 -2.07 1.91
N SER A 186 37.19 -1.40 2.02
CA SER A 186 36.94 -0.43 3.09
C SER A 186 35.64 -0.74 3.83
N ALA A 187 35.69 -1.74 4.70
CA ALA A 187 34.71 -1.89 5.77
C ALA A 187 34.85 -0.74 6.78
N GLY A 188 34.35 0.44 6.42
CA GLY A 188 34.03 1.46 7.41
C GLY A 188 32.85 0.94 8.24
N LEU A 189 33.09 0.63 9.51
CA LEU A 189 32.01 0.38 10.47
C LEU A 189 31.10 1.63 10.50
N CYS A 190 29.92 1.53 9.89
CA CYS A 190 28.86 2.50 10.08
C CYS A 190 28.14 2.22 11.41
N CYS A 191 27.57 3.24 12.05
CA CYS A 191 26.95 3.16 13.36
C CYS A 191 25.77 2.17 13.49
N SER A 192 25.23 1.64 12.38
CA SER A 192 24.26 0.55 12.38
C SER A 192 24.90 -0.85 12.56
N SER A 193 26.22 -0.96 12.50
CA SER A 193 27.00 -2.19 12.69
C SER A 193 27.35 -2.47 14.15
N PHE A 194 26.79 -1.75 15.13
CA PHE A 194 26.87 -2.13 16.54
C PHE A 194 25.93 -3.32 16.84
N GLY A 195 26.21 -4.46 16.21
CA GLY A 195 26.18 -5.74 16.93
C GLY A 195 25.15 -6.80 16.55
N LEU A 196 24.17 -6.58 15.67
CA LEU A 196 23.15 -7.61 15.39
C LEU A 196 22.72 -7.81 13.92
N THR A 197 23.06 -6.91 13.00
CA THR A 197 22.86 -7.16 11.56
C THR A 197 24.15 -7.72 10.95
N GLY A 198 24.07 -8.93 10.38
CA GLY A 198 25.22 -9.69 9.88
C GLY A 198 26.04 -8.96 8.81
N PRO A 199 27.21 -9.52 8.43
CA PRO A 199 28.16 -8.87 7.52
C PRO A 199 27.52 -8.63 6.14
N CYS A 200 27.66 -7.40 5.66
CA CYS A 200 27.52 -6.92 4.28
C CYS A 200 26.55 -7.74 3.40
N THR A 201 25.26 -7.40 3.44
CA THR A 201 24.31 -7.79 2.39
C THR A 201 24.68 -7.06 1.10
N ALA A 202 25.13 -7.78 0.08
CA ALA A 202 25.20 -7.26 -1.28
C ALA A 202 23.77 -7.09 -1.80
N ARG A 203 23.49 -5.97 -2.46
CA ARG A 203 22.19 -5.72 -3.08
C ARG A 203 22.40 -5.36 -4.54
N ALA A 204 21.61 -5.95 -5.42
CA ALA A 204 21.56 -5.61 -6.84
C ALA A 204 20.14 -5.19 -7.19
N VAL A 205 20.01 -4.13 -7.98
CA VAL A 205 18.72 -3.55 -8.36
C VAL A 205 18.60 -3.55 -9.89
N ASN A 206 17.59 -4.26 -10.37
CA ASN A 206 17.25 -4.38 -11.78
C ASN A 206 15.97 -3.60 -12.05
N LEU A 207 16.06 -2.59 -12.91
CA LEU A 207 14.89 -1.85 -13.39
C LEU A 207 14.42 -2.49 -14.70
N GLU A 208 13.61 -3.54 -14.62
CA GLU A 208 12.94 -4.15 -15.77
C GLU A 208 11.85 -3.23 -16.34
N PRO A 209 11.30 -3.47 -17.55
CA PRO A 209 10.33 -2.56 -18.15
C PRO A 209 8.99 -2.44 -17.39
N GLU A 210 8.61 -3.48 -16.62
CA GLU A 210 7.31 -3.57 -15.93
C GLU A 210 7.42 -3.61 -14.40
N GLU A 211 8.55 -4.09 -13.88
CA GLU A 211 8.78 -4.30 -12.45
C GLU A 211 10.21 -3.91 -12.04
N ILE A 212 10.39 -3.61 -10.76
CA ILE A 212 11.70 -3.55 -10.12
C ILE A 212 12.01 -4.92 -9.54
N GLU A 213 13.20 -5.44 -9.83
CA GLU A 213 13.73 -6.65 -9.23
C GLU A 213 14.89 -6.30 -8.30
N VAL A 214 14.74 -6.56 -7.01
CA VAL A 214 15.75 -6.33 -5.98
C VAL A 214 16.29 -7.68 -5.54
N THR A 215 17.57 -7.93 -5.78
CA THR A 215 18.27 -9.12 -5.30
C THR A 215 19.14 -8.76 -4.11
N MET A 216 18.82 -9.30 -2.95
CA MET A 216 19.65 -9.24 -1.76
C MET A 216 20.42 -10.54 -1.60
N LYS A 217 21.71 -10.45 -1.34
CA LYS A 217 22.57 -11.60 -1.08
C LYS A 217 23.38 -11.35 0.17
N ASN A 218 23.23 -12.22 1.15
CA ASN A 218 24.19 -12.34 2.26
C ASN A 218 24.99 -13.63 2.11
N TRP A 219 25.83 -13.92 3.11
CA TRP A 219 26.70 -15.10 3.10
C TRP A 219 25.98 -16.45 3.04
N VAL A 220 24.69 -16.54 3.41
CA VAL A 220 23.92 -17.79 3.49
C VAL A 220 22.73 -17.83 2.55
N VAL A 221 22.10 -16.69 2.31
CA VAL A 221 20.79 -16.57 1.66
C VAL A 221 20.86 -15.52 0.57
N GLN A 222 20.26 -15.85 -0.57
CA GLN A 222 19.94 -14.92 -1.63
C GLN A 222 18.42 -14.86 -1.75
N THR A 223 17.87 -13.65 -1.64
CA THR A 223 16.44 -13.37 -1.81
C THR A 223 16.28 -12.40 -2.97
N THR A 224 15.37 -12.70 -3.89
CA THR A 224 15.03 -11.82 -5.01
C THR A 224 13.55 -11.46 -4.90
N THR A 225 13.25 -10.17 -4.83
CA THR A 225 11.89 -9.64 -4.75
C THR A 225 11.59 -8.87 -6.04
N ARG A 226 10.38 -9.07 -6.59
CA ARG A 226 9.89 -8.40 -7.79
C ARG A 226 8.65 -7.59 -7.43
N THR A 227 8.68 -6.29 -7.73
CA THR A 227 7.60 -5.37 -7.40
C THR A 227 7.19 -4.60 -8.64
N PRO A 228 5.94 -4.71 -9.12
CA PRO A 228 5.48 -3.95 -10.28
C PRO A 228 5.47 -2.45 -9.97
N TYR A 229 5.83 -1.59 -10.93
CA TYR A 229 5.87 -0.14 -10.69
C TYR A 229 4.53 0.48 -10.28
N ALA A 230 3.42 -0.20 -10.61
CA ALA A 230 2.08 0.25 -10.26
C ALA A 230 1.72 0.07 -8.77
N SER A 231 2.48 -0.74 -8.02
CA SER A 231 2.28 -0.94 -6.59
C SER A 231 3.20 -0.08 -5.71
N LEU A 232 4.10 0.70 -6.31
CA LEU A 232 4.94 1.65 -5.58
C LEU A 232 4.16 2.97 -5.40
N ASP A 233 3.91 3.38 -4.16
CA ASP A 233 3.16 4.62 -3.84
C ASP A 233 4.02 5.90 -3.97
N GLY A 234 5.31 5.72 -4.23
CA GLY A 234 6.29 6.79 -4.38
C GLY A 234 7.69 6.22 -4.32
N THR A 235 8.68 7.10 -4.46
CA THR A 235 10.07 6.80 -4.12
C THR A 235 10.64 8.00 -3.41
N ASP A 236 10.37 8.05 -2.11
CA ASP A 236 10.98 9.03 -1.24
C ASP A 236 12.36 8.51 -0.82
N ILE A 237 13.33 9.44 -0.78
CA ILE A 237 14.65 9.15 -0.25
C ILE A 237 14.61 9.51 1.23
N ASP A 238 14.56 8.49 2.09
CA ASP A 238 14.62 8.70 3.52
C ASP A 238 16.07 8.85 3.99
N GLU A 239 16.34 9.94 4.68
CA GLU A 239 17.59 10.11 5.42
C GLU A 239 17.51 9.23 6.68
N ASN A 240 18.19 8.09 6.65
CA ASN A 240 18.22 7.21 7.80
C ASN A 240 18.94 7.88 8.99
N PHE A 241 18.62 7.41 10.20
CA PHE A 241 18.97 8.01 11.51
C PHE A 241 20.44 8.44 11.71
N CYS A 242 21.38 7.92 10.92
CA CYS A 242 22.80 8.30 11.00
C CYS A 242 23.19 9.51 10.11
N GLY A 243 22.28 10.08 9.32
CA GLY A 243 22.52 11.22 8.41
C GLY A 243 23.46 10.92 7.23
N ALA A 244 23.99 9.69 7.14
CA ALA A 244 24.96 9.27 6.13
C ALA A 244 24.49 8.07 5.29
N CYS A 245 23.35 7.47 5.66
CA CYS A 245 22.70 6.41 4.90
C CYS A 245 21.43 6.99 4.28
N LEU A 246 21.34 6.91 2.95
CA LEU A 246 20.11 7.20 2.22
C LEU A 246 19.42 5.87 1.93
N ASP A 247 18.12 5.81 2.18
CA ASP A 247 17.25 4.71 1.79
C ASP A 247 16.31 5.17 0.66
N VAL A 248 15.96 4.27 -0.24
CA VAL A 248 14.89 4.49 -1.23
C VAL A 248 13.83 3.46 -0.96
N ASP A 249 12.61 3.88 -0.65
CA ASP A 249 11.54 2.96 -0.28
C ASP A 249 11.32 1.87 -1.35
N GLY A 250 11.14 0.63 -0.89
CA GLY A 250 11.04 -0.58 -1.73
C GLY A 250 12.33 -1.03 -2.44
N VAL A 251 13.40 -0.23 -2.45
CA VAL A 251 14.71 -0.57 -3.06
C VAL A 251 15.75 -0.87 -1.99
N GLY A 252 15.75 -0.06 -0.93
CA GLY A 252 16.59 -0.17 0.23
C GLY A 252 17.88 0.67 0.22
N THR A 253 18.55 0.73 1.37
CA THR A 253 19.78 1.51 1.57
C THR A 253 20.95 1.13 0.67
N ALA A 254 21.70 2.14 0.20
CA ALA A 254 23.09 1.95 -0.23
C ALA A 254 24.01 1.96 0.99
N THR A 255 25.10 1.20 0.89
CA THR A 255 26.14 1.15 1.93
C THR A 255 26.66 2.56 2.23
N CYS A 256 26.89 2.80 3.52
CA CYS A 256 27.19 4.10 4.12
C CYS A 256 28.07 5.04 3.28
N GLY A 257 27.52 6.21 2.93
CA GLY A 257 28.29 7.40 2.52
C GLY A 257 28.91 7.44 1.12
N CYS A 258 29.00 6.35 0.38
CA CYS A 258 29.74 6.33 -0.90
C CYS A 258 28.86 6.30 -2.17
N GLY A 259 27.56 6.02 -2.06
CA GLY A 259 26.66 5.83 -3.22
C GLY A 259 25.52 6.84 -3.39
N SER A 260 25.60 8.02 -2.77
CA SER A 260 24.46 8.97 -2.76
C SER A 260 24.04 9.45 -4.16
N ASN A 261 24.99 9.56 -5.09
CA ASN A 261 24.70 9.92 -6.49
C ASN A 261 24.04 8.77 -7.26
N GLU A 262 24.46 7.53 -7.02
CA GLU A 262 23.86 6.34 -7.66
C GLU A 262 22.43 6.11 -7.16
N LEU A 263 22.22 6.21 -5.84
CA LEU A 263 20.87 6.15 -5.26
C LEU A 263 19.96 7.23 -5.81
N ARG A 264 20.44 8.49 -5.89
CA ARG A 264 19.66 9.57 -6.52
C ARG A 264 19.33 9.28 -7.98
N SER A 265 20.28 8.75 -8.75
CA SER A 265 20.05 8.35 -10.14
C SER A 265 19.01 7.22 -10.26
N ILE A 266 19.04 6.26 -9.34
CA ILE A 266 18.04 5.18 -9.28
C ILE A 266 16.68 5.73 -8.89
N ASN A 267 16.61 6.63 -7.91
CA ASN A 267 15.39 7.30 -7.49
C ASN A 267 14.77 8.11 -8.64
N GLU A 268 15.55 8.92 -9.33
CA GLU A 268 15.08 9.70 -10.49
C GLU A 268 14.56 8.80 -11.62
N ASN A 269 15.23 7.67 -11.88
CA ASN A 269 14.77 6.69 -12.88
C ASN A 269 13.46 6.00 -12.44
N LEU A 270 13.35 5.62 -11.17
CA LEU A 270 12.14 5.03 -10.60
C LEU A 270 10.97 6.00 -10.64
N GLU A 271 11.14 7.23 -10.16
CA GLU A 271 10.12 8.28 -10.26
C GLU A 271 9.66 8.49 -11.70
N THR A 272 10.59 8.51 -12.66
CA THR A 272 10.23 8.68 -14.07
C THR A 272 9.39 7.51 -14.58
N ARG A 273 9.71 6.27 -14.18
CA ARG A 273 8.95 5.07 -14.57
C ARG A 273 7.58 5.04 -13.89
N ILE A 274 7.51 5.35 -12.60
CA ILE A 274 6.27 5.46 -11.82
C ILE A 274 5.38 6.55 -12.43
N LYS A 275 5.90 7.76 -12.66
CA LYS A 275 5.13 8.86 -13.30
C LYS A 275 4.63 8.48 -14.69
N LYS A 276 5.47 7.88 -15.53
CA LYS A 276 5.04 7.43 -16.87
C LYS A 276 3.96 6.36 -16.79
N ARG A 277 4.10 5.37 -15.91
CA ARG A 277 3.12 4.27 -15.76
C ARG A 277 1.84 4.70 -15.07
N GLY A 278 1.93 5.53 -14.03
CA GLY A 278 0.79 6.19 -13.38
C GLY A 278 0.01 7.04 -14.38
N ASN A 279 0.70 7.82 -15.21
CA ASN A 279 0.09 8.55 -16.32
C ASN A 279 -0.56 7.59 -17.33
N ILE A 280 0.05 6.46 -17.68
CA ILE A 280 -0.56 5.46 -18.59
C ILE A 280 -1.83 4.85 -17.97
N ALA A 281 -1.83 4.51 -16.68
CA ALA A 281 -3.02 3.98 -16.00
C ALA A 281 -4.14 5.03 -15.94
N GLN A 282 -3.81 6.27 -15.62
CA GLN A 282 -4.74 7.40 -15.65
C GLN A 282 -5.24 7.69 -17.07
N LEU A 283 -4.37 7.62 -18.08
CA LEU A 283 -4.75 7.79 -19.49
C LEU A 283 -5.66 6.66 -19.96
N LYS A 284 -5.40 5.40 -19.59
CA LYS A 284 -6.32 4.28 -19.87
C LYS A 284 -7.68 4.47 -19.21
N LEU A 285 -7.71 4.97 -17.98
CA LEU A 285 -8.96 5.32 -17.31
C LEU A 285 -9.68 6.46 -18.03
N GLN A 286 -8.96 7.51 -18.43
CA GLN A 286 -9.51 8.62 -19.22
C GLN A 286 -9.99 8.17 -20.59
N ASP A 287 -9.28 7.27 -21.27
CA ASP A 287 -9.66 6.73 -22.57
C ASP A 287 -10.93 5.90 -22.47
N ASN A 288 -11.08 5.09 -21.41
CA ASN A 288 -12.33 4.40 -21.12
C ASN A 288 -13.47 5.39 -20.88
N ILE A 289 -13.26 6.45 -20.10
CA ILE A 289 -14.26 7.50 -19.87
C ILE A 289 -14.59 8.24 -21.18
N ILE A 290 -13.60 8.58 -21.99
CA ILE A 290 -13.78 9.27 -23.28
C ILE A 290 -14.52 8.36 -24.27
N ALA A 291 -14.24 7.06 -24.29
CA ALA A 291 -14.97 6.09 -25.10
C ALA A 291 -16.46 6.05 -24.72
N GLU A 292 -16.77 6.03 -23.43
CA GLU A 292 -18.15 6.12 -22.93
C GLU A 292 -18.81 7.46 -23.29
N VAL A 293 -18.09 8.58 -23.12
CA VAL A 293 -18.59 9.92 -23.51
C VAL A 293 -18.80 10.03 -25.02
N ARG A 294 -17.96 9.40 -25.85
CA ARG A 294 -18.15 9.36 -27.31
C ARG A 294 -19.40 8.56 -27.67
N GLN A 295 -19.66 7.45 -27.01
CA GLN A 295 -20.89 6.67 -27.23
C GLN A 295 -22.13 7.53 -26.89
N VAL A 296 -22.09 8.22 -25.75
CA VAL A 296 -23.12 9.19 -25.37
C VAL A 296 -23.30 10.28 -26.44
N ASN A 297 -22.21 10.92 -26.88
CA ASN A 297 -22.27 12.00 -27.87
C ASN A 297 -22.78 11.52 -29.22
N ALA A 298 -22.42 10.30 -29.64
CA ALA A 298 -22.93 9.68 -30.86
C ALA A 298 -24.45 9.44 -30.78
N LEU A 299 -24.96 9.03 -29.60
CA LEU A 299 -26.39 8.91 -29.36
C LEU A 299 -27.07 10.29 -29.44
N VAL A 300 -26.52 11.31 -28.76
CA VAL A 300 -27.01 12.70 -28.81
C VAL A 300 -27.03 13.27 -30.24
N ALA A 301 -25.98 13.02 -31.03
CA ALA A 301 -25.89 13.48 -32.41
C ALA A 301 -26.95 12.81 -33.31
N LYS A 302 -27.16 11.49 -33.17
CA LYS A 302 -28.27 10.79 -33.83
C LYS A 302 -29.62 11.39 -33.46
N PHE A 303 -29.79 11.82 -32.21
CA PHE A 303 -31.02 12.46 -31.75
C PHE A 303 -31.26 13.85 -32.35
N LYS A 304 -30.22 14.68 -32.49
CA LYS A 304 -30.37 16.01 -33.14
C LYS A 304 -30.79 15.86 -34.60
N GLY A 305 -30.13 14.97 -35.36
CA GLY A 305 -30.48 14.72 -36.76
C GLY A 305 -31.91 14.21 -36.97
N ALA A 306 -32.45 13.43 -36.02
CA ALA A 306 -33.82 12.92 -36.10
C ALA A 306 -34.91 13.98 -35.87
N LYS A 307 -34.60 15.09 -35.17
CA LYS A 307 -35.57 16.17 -34.89
C LYS A 307 -35.66 17.26 -35.95
N GLY A 308 -34.82 17.23 -36.99
CA GLY A 308 -34.85 18.25 -38.05
C GLY A 308 -34.58 19.67 -37.53
N ILE A 309 -33.81 19.78 -36.45
CA ILE A 309 -33.18 21.03 -35.96
C ILE A 309 -31.75 21.04 -36.46
#